data_AF-A0A428Q079-F1
#
_entry.id   AF-A0A428Q079-F1
#
_cell.length_a   1.000
_cell.length_b   1.000
_cell.length_c   1.000
_cell.angle_alpha   90.00
_cell.angle_beta   90.00
_cell.angle_gamma   90.00
#
_symmetry.space_group_name_H-M   'P 1'
#
loop_
_entity.id
_entity.type
_entity.pdbx_description
1 polymer ?
#
loop_
_entity_poly.entity_id
_entity_poly.type
_entity_poly.pdbx_seq_one_letter_code
_entity_poly.pdbx_strand_id
1 'polypeptide(L)'
;MGLQNLAVHRDPKALLFGIGGCLASAFKPIVDILGFCYFPRQGNWVAFESFGRPIPAFVLATYGWFVGGMGYWDWNVFQDQKTTAQDIPVLWFKAFIINLVLEYPHLYYGIYTYYGYQPLVGGGFPLWFPAINATSPMVAGTILSLTTPHLKGVTYGAIITTTATSWHR
;
A
#
# COMPACT_ATOMS: atom_id res chain seq x y z
N MET A 1 -12.51 -16.14 2.06
CA MET A 1 -13.20 -15.89 0.77
C MET A 1 -12.44 -14.79 0.02
N GLY A 2 -11.22 -15.06 -0.49
CA GLY A 2 -10.21 -13.99 -0.70
C GLY A 2 -9.78 -13.69 -2.14
N LEU A 3 -9.54 -14.70 -2.98
CA LEU A 3 -9.00 -14.51 -4.35
C LEU A 3 -10.05 -14.66 -5.46
N GLN A 4 -11.10 -15.45 -5.22
CA GLN A 4 -12.15 -15.70 -6.23
C GLN A 4 -12.96 -14.43 -6.54
N ASN A 5 -13.16 -13.54 -5.55
CA ASN A 5 -13.88 -12.29 -5.75
C ASN A 5 -13.10 -11.30 -6.63
N LEU A 6 -11.76 -11.35 -6.66
CA LEU A 6 -10.92 -10.50 -7.51
C LEU A 6 -11.10 -10.79 -9.01
N ALA A 7 -11.33 -12.05 -9.38
CA ALA A 7 -11.44 -12.47 -10.79
C ALA A 7 -12.89 -12.58 -11.29
N VAL A 8 -13.87 -12.80 -10.40
CA VAL A 8 -15.25 -13.16 -10.76
C VAL A 8 -16.26 -12.03 -10.48
N HIS A 9 -16.02 -11.21 -9.45
CA HIS A 9 -16.91 -10.11 -9.09
C HIS A 9 -16.18 -8.79 -9.31
N ARG A 10 -16.60 -8.02 -10.31
CA ARG A 10 -16.09 -6.67 -10.61
C ARG A 10 -16.37 -5.71 -9.45
N ASP A 11 -15.70 -5.90 -8.31
CA ASP A 11 -15.87 -5.05 -7.14
C ASP A 11 -15.14 -3.73 -7.41
N PRO A 12 -15.88 -2.63 -7.65
CA PRO A 12 -15.26 -1.33 -7.95
C PRO A 12 -14.38 -0.86 -6.79
N LYS A 13 -14.62 -1.33 -5.55
CA LYS A 13 -13.82 -0.98 -4.38
C LYS A 13 -12.35 -1.38 -4.56
N ALA A 14 -12.06 -2.54 -5.14
CA ALA A 14 -10.67 -2.95 -5.35
C ALA A 14 -9.90 -1.96 -6.25
N LEU A 15 -10.54 -1.48 -7.31
CA LEU A 15 -9.97 -0.46 -8.19
C LEU A 15 -9.75 0.87 -7.45
N LEU A 16 -10.72 1.26 -6.62
CA LEU A 16 -10.66 2.51 -5.85
C LEU A 16 -9.56 2.49 -4.80
N PHE A 17 -9.39 1.36 -4.11
CA PHE A 17 -8.24 1.14 -3.24
C PHE A 17 -6.93 1.24 -4.02
N GLY A 18 -6.86 0.64 -5.22
CA GLY A 18 -5.70 0.77 -6.12
C GLY A 18 -5.39 2.23 -6.48
N ILE A 19 -6.40 3.01 -6.89
CA ILE A 19 -6.25 4.44 -7.19
C ILE A 19 -5.81 5.22 -5.95
N GLY A 20 -6.42 4.96 -4.79
CA GLY A 20 -6.04 5.57 -3.51
C GLY A 20 -4.59 5.26 -3.14
N GLY A 21 -4.14 4.02 -3.36
CA GLY A 21 -2.74 3.63 -3.21
C GLY A 21 -1.83 4.41 -4.16
N CYS A 22 -2.18 4.50 -5.45
CA CYS A 22 -1.43 5.31 -6.43
C CYS A 22 -1.34 6.78 -5.98
N LEU A 23 -2.40 7.37 -5.46
CA LEU A 23 -2.38 8.74 -4.93
C LEU A 23 -1.51 8.87 -3.67
N ALA A 24 -1.51 7.86 -2.81
CA ALA A 24 -0.66 7.82 -1.61
C ALA A 24 0.84 7.85 -1.96
N SER A 25 1.22 7.44 -3.18
CA SER A 25 2.60 7.58 -3.66
C SER A 25 3.07 9.04 -3.71
N ALA A 26 2.18 10.03 -3.74
CA ALA A 26 2.55 11.45 -3.66
C ALA A 26 3.32 11.78 -2.37
N PHE A 27 3.12 11.00 -1.30
CA PHE A 27 3.86 11.13 -0.03
C PHE A 27 5.20 10.38 -0.02
N LYS A 28 5.49 9.58 -1.05
CA LYS A 28 6.75 8.82 -1.18
C LYS A 28 8.00 9.67 -0.98
N PRO A 29 8.15 10.89 -1.55
CA PRO A 29 9.34 11.71 -1.33
C PRO A 29 9.63 11.98 0.16
N ILE A 30 8.59 12.18 0.96
CA ILE A 30 8.72 12.43 2.40
C ILE A 30 9.19 11.15 3.09
N VAL A 31 8.59 10.01 2.75
CA VAL A 31 8.98 8.69 3.28
C VAL A 31 10.42 8.36 2.90
N ASP A 32 10.86 8.69 1.68
CA ASP A 32 12.23 8.47 1.21
C ASP A 32 13.26 9.30 1.96
N ILE A 33 12.92 10.55 2.28
CA ILE A 33 13.79 11.40 3.10
C ILE A 33 13.89 10.82 4.51
N LEU A 34 12.76 10.48 5.14
CA LEU A 34 12.72 9.94 6.51
C LEU A 34 13.36 8.55 6.62
N GLY A 35 13.23 7.72 5.60
CA GLY A 35 13.83 6.39 5.52
C GLY A 35 15.28 6.38 5.04
N PHE A 36 15.81 7.54 4.65
CA PHE A 36 17.07 7.66 3.92
C PHE A 36 17.13 6.72 2.71
N CYS A 37 16.06 6.64 1.93
CA CYS A 37 15.98 5.90 0.67
C CYS A 37 16.19 6.86 -0.52
N TYR A 38 16.90 6.41 -1.55
CA TYR A 38 17.12 7.21 -2.75
C TYR A 38 17.07 6.36 -4.01
N PHE A 39 16.21 6.79 -4.95
CA PHE A 39 16.11 6.27 -6.30
C PHE A 39 16.98 7.15 -7.23
N PRO A 40 18.00 6.60 -7.89
CA PRO A 40 18.75 7.34 -8.90
C PRO A 40 17.86 7.71 -10.08
N ARG A 41 18.04 8.93 -10.62
CA ARG A 41 17.34 9.35 -11.84
C ARG A 41 17.76 8.54 -13.06
N GLN A 42 19.04 8.18 -13.16
CA GLN A 42 19.56 7.36 -14.24
C GLN A 42 19.04 5.93 -14.11
N GLY A 43 18.52 5.37 -15.20
CA GLY A 43 17.96 4.01 -15.22
C GLY A 43 16.50 3.90 -14.75
N ASN A 44 15.89 5.00 -14.29
CA ASN A 44 14.49 5.02 -13.84
C ASN A 44 13.64 5.98 -14.68
N TRP A 45 12.44 5.56 -15.05
CA TRP A 45 11.45 6.45 -15.65
C TRP A 45 10.79 7.26 -14.55
N VAL A 46 11.10 8.55 -14.47
CA VAL A 46 10.57 9.43 -13.42
C VAL A 46 9.13 9.80 -13.73
N ALA A 47 8.21 9.51 -12.80
CA ALA A 47 6.82 9.96 -12.90
C ALA A 47 6.65 11.40 -12.42
N PHE A 48 7.24 11.72 -11.27
CA PHE A 48 7.27 13.06 -10.71
C PHE A 48 8.47 13.23 -9.79
N GLU A 49 8.82 14.47 -9.48
CA GLU A 49 9.88 14.79 -8.54
C GLU A 49 9.39 15.84 -7.55
N SER A 50 9.71 15.62 -6.27
CA SER A 50 9.46 16.58 -5.20
C SER A 50 10.52 16.43 -4.13
N PHE A 51 10.85 17.51 -3.41
CA PHE A 51 11.90 17.53 -2.38
C PHE A 51 13.27 16.96 -2.83
N GLY A 52 13.62 17.07 -4.12
CA GLY A 52 14.85 16.50 -4.67
C GLY A 52 14.87 14.96 -4.70
N ARG A 53 13.70 14.32 -4.71
CA ARG A 53 13.53 12.87 -4.85
C ARG A 53 12.79 12.57 -6.15
N PRO A 54 13.49 12.05 -7.18
CA PRO A 54 12.84 11.60 -8.41
C PRO A 54 12.13 10.28 -8.13
N ILE A 55 10.81 10.28 -8.20
CA ILE A 55 10.00 9.08 -7.93
C ILE A 55 9.80 8.30 -9.24
N PRO A 56 10.26 7.05 -9.33
CA PRO A 56 10.04 6.23 -10.51
C PRO A 56 8.57 5.90 -10.74
N ALA A 57 8.16 5.76 -12.00
CA ALA A 57 6.79 5.47 -12.40
C ALA A 57 6.28 4.13 -11.87
N PHE A 58 7.16 3.12 -11.76
CA PHE A 58 6.76 1.84 -11.17
C PHE A 58 6.36 1.96 -9.69
N VAL A 59 6.85 2.99 -8.98
CA VAL A 59 6.47 3.22 -7.57
C VAL A 59 4.99 3.56 -7.44
N LEU A 60 4.38 4.21 -8.45
CA LEU A 60 2.94 4.43 -8.48
C LEU A 60 2.19 3.09 -8.44
N ALA A 61 2.62 2.13 -9.27
CA ALA A 61 2.02 0.81 -9.35
C ALA A 61 2.27 -0.02 -8.08
N THR A 62 3.48 0.05 -7.50
CA THR A 62 3.77 -0.66 -6.24
C THR A 62 2.98 -0.10 -5.08
N TYR A 63 2.75 1.21 -5.01
CA TYR A 63 1.87 1.82 -4.01
C TYR A 63 0.41 1.46 -4.23
N GLY A 64 -0.07 1.48 -5.47
CA GLY A 64 -1.42 1.04 -5.81
C GLY A 64 -1.69 -0.41 -5.37
N TRP A 65 -0.71 -1.30 -5.58
CA TRP A 65 -0.83 -2.69 -5.17
C TRP A 65 -0.61 -2.89 -3.66
N PHE A 66 0.48 -2.36 -3.11
CA PHE A 66 0.88 -2.63 -1.73
C PHE A 66 0.02 -1.86 -0.74
N VAL A 67 -0.14 -0.54 -0.88
CA VAL A 67 -0.98 0.23 0.04
C VAL A 67 -2.46 0.03 -0.29
N GLY A 68 -2.82 0.11 -1.57
CA GLY A 68 -4.19 -0.05 -2.02
C GLY A 68 -4.67 -1.50 -1.95
N GLY A 69 -4.05 -2.38 -2.72
CA GLY A 69 -4.44 -3.80 -2.82
C GLY A 69 -4.40 -4.55 -1.48
N MET A 70 -3.32 -4.41 -0.69
CA MET A 70 -3.31 -5.01 0.66
C MET A 70 -4.28 -4.29 1.59
N GLY A 71 -4.44 -2.97 1.49
CA GLY A 71 -5.44 -2.25 2.28
C GLY A 71 -6.87 -2.73 2.00
N TYR A 72 -7.17 -3.10 0.76
CA TYR A 72 -8.45 -3.73 0.39
C TYR A 72 -8.60 -5.12 0.99
N TRP A 73 -7.50 -5.89 1.02
CA TRP A 73 -7.50 -7.19 1.69
C TRP A 73 -7.74 -7.03 3.20
N ASP A 74 -7.00 -6.15 3.87
CA ASP A 74 -7.15 -5.87 5.30
C ASP A 74 -8.58 -5.37 5.61
N TRP A 75 -9.13 -4.49 4.76
CA TRP A 75 -10.51 -4.03 4.87
C TRP A 75 -11.52 -5.19 4.83
N ASN A 76 -11.37 -6.12 3.88
CA ASN A 76 -12.24 -7.30 3.79
C ASN A 76 -12.12 -8.20 5.01
N VAL A 77 -10.91 -8.38 5.55
CA VAL A 77 -10.70 -9.12 6.79
C VAL A 77 -11.45 -8.43 7.93
N PHE A 78 -11.36 -7.10 8.04
CA PHE A 78 -12.07 -6.35 9.09
C PHE A 78 -13.60 -6.38 8.97
N GLN A 79 -14.17 -6.68 7.79
CA GLN A 79 -15.61 -6.86 7.63
C GLN A 79 -16.09 -8.27 8.05
N ASP A 80 -15.18 -9.24 8.21
CA ASP A 80 -15.55 -10.59 8.64
C ASP A 80 -15.83 -10.60 10.15
N GLN A 81 -17.04 -11.02 10.53
CA GLN A 81 -17.45 -11.11 11.95
C GLN A 81 -16.61 -12.12 12.75
N LYS A 82 -15.87 -13.01 12.08
CA LYS A 82 -14.95 -13.96 12.72
C LYS A 82 -13.60 -13.36 13.03
N THR A 83 -13.29 -12.16 12.53
CA THR A 83 -12.00 -11.53 12.76
C THR A 83 -11.86 -11.09 14.21
N THR A 84 -10.73 -11.42 14.79
CA THR A 84 -10.39 -11.15 16.18
C THR A 84 -9.13 -10.30 16.26
N ALA A 85 -8.83 -9.76 17.45
CA ALA A 85 -7.59 -9.02 17.67
C ALA A 85 -6.31 -9.83 17.38
N GLN A 86 -6.40 -11.17 17.40
CA GLN A 86 -5.28 -12.06 17.08
C GLN A 86 -4.92 -12.07 15.60
N ASP A 87 -5.81 -11.62 14.72
CA ASP A 87 -5.54 -11.53 13.28
C ASP A 87 -4.68 -10.32 12.93
N ILE A 88 -4.65 -9.28 13.78
CA ILE A 88 -3.92 -8.03 13.51
C ILE A 88 -2.41 -8.27 13.37
N PRO A 89 -1.71 -8.97 14.28
CA PRO A 89 -0.29 -9.29 14.09
C PRO A 89 -0.04 -10.18 12.86
N VAL A 90 -1.00 -11.04 12.49
CA VAL A 90 -0.89 -11.92 11.33
C VAL A 90 -0.96 -11.13 10.02
N LEU A 91 -1.87 -10.15 9.93
CA LEU A 91 -1.95 -9.24 8.77
C LEU A 91 -0.68 -8.42 8.64
N TRP A 92 -0.21 -7.85 9.75
CA TRP A 92 1.06 -7.11 9.79
C TRP A 92 2.22 -7.98 9.31
N PHE A 93 2.35 -9.20 9.82
CA PHE A 93 3.44 -10.10 9.45
C PHE A 93 3.38 -10.50 7.97
N LYS A 94 2.18 -10.73 7.42
CA LYS A 94 2.01 -10.97 5.98
C LYS A 94 2.46 -9.78 5.15
N ALA A 95 2.03 -8.56 5.51
CA ALA A 95 2.43 -7.34 4.83
C ALA A 95 3.95 -7.12 4.92
N PHE A 96 4.56 -7.41 6.08
CA PHE A 96 6.01 -7.37 6.27
C PHE A 96 6.74 -8.31 5.32
N ILE A 97 6.36 -9.59 5.27
CA ILE A 97 6.99 -10.58 4.38
C ILE A 97 6.81 -10.19 2.90
N ILE A 98 5.63 -9.72 2.51
CA ILE A 98 5.38 -9.25 1.14
C ILE A 98 6.26 -8.05 0.82
N ASN A 99 6.43 -7.11 1.76
CA ASN A 99 7.31 -5.96 1.56
C ASN A 99 8.78 -6.39 1.39
N LEU A 100 9.25 -7.36 2.19
CA LEU A 100 10.58 -7.94 2.01
C LEU A 100 10.77 -8.54 0.61
N VAL A 101 9.83 -9.35 0.15
CA VAL A 101 9.89 -9.99 -1.18
C VAL A 101 9.87 -8.94 -2.29
N LEU A 102 9.12 -7.86 -2.13
CA LEU A 102 9.08 -6.77 -3.10
C LEU A 102 10.38 -5.97 -3.10
N GLU A 103 10.97 -5.66 -1.95
CA GLU A 103 12.10 -4.72 -1.87
C GLU A 103 13.46 -5.39 -2.11
N TYR A 104 13.71 -6.59 -1.57
CA TYR A 104 15.03 -7.25 -1.66
C TYR A 104 15.56 -7.40 -3.10
N PRO A 105 14.76 -7.86 -4.09
CA PRO A 105 15.24 -7.96 -5.46
C PRO A 105 15.68 -6.62 -6.04
N HIS A 106 14.88 -5.57 -5.83
CA HIS A 106 15.15 -4.25 -6.39
C HIS A 106 16.37 -3.60 -5.73
N LEU A 107 16.55 -3.82 -4.43
CA LEU A 107 17.75 -3.40 -3.70
C LEU A 107 18.99 -4.14 -4.19
N TYR A 108 18.90 -5.46 -4.43
CA TYR A 108 19.99 -6.26 -4.97
C TYR A 108 20.43 -5.79 -6.37
N TYR A 109 19.49 -5.38 -7.22
CA TYR A 109 19.78 -4.81 -8.54
C TYR A 109 20.18 -3.33 -8.50
N GLY A 110 20.24 -2.70 -7.31
CA GLY A 110 20.65 -1.31 -7.15
C GLY A 110 19.68 -0.29 -7.75
N ILE A 111 18.40 -0.65 -7.90
CA ILE A 111 17.36 0.26 -8.42
C ILE A 111 17.18 1.48 -7.49
N TYR A 112 17.44 1.27 -6.20
CA TYR A 112 17.55 2.30 -5.18
C TYR A 112 18.51 1.85 -4.08
N THR A 113 18.85 2.79 -3.19
CA THR A 113 19.75 2.53 -2.08
C THR A 113 19.24 3.18 -0.80
N TYR A 114 19.58 2.57 0.34
CA TYR A 114 19.46 3.19 1.65
C TYR A 114 20.80 3.80 2.04
N TYR A 115 20.79 5.08 2.39
CA TYR A 115 21.98 5.83 2.82
C TYR A 115 21.91 6.20 4.30
N GLY A 116 23.01 6.73 4.83
CA GLY A 116 23.12 7.08 6.25
C GLY A 116 23.18 5.87 7.17
N TYR A 117 23.09 6.13 8.48
CA TYR A 117 23.04 5.07 9.48
C TYR A 117 21.66 4.42 9.50
N GLN A 118 21.64 3.08 9.46
CA GLN A 118 20.43 2.27 9.45
C GLN A 118 20.50 1.22 10.57
N PRO A 119 19.52 1.17 11.50
CA PRO A 119 19.46 0.08 12.48
C PRO A 119 18.94 -1.22 11.84
N LEU A 120 19.15 -2.36 12.48
CA LEU A 120 18.55 -3.66 12.10
C LEU A 120 18.76 -4.05 10.62
N VAL A 121 19.98 -3.89 10.11
CA VAL A 121 20.30 -4.21 8.70
C VAL A 121 20.50 -5.71 8.53
N GLY A 122 19.74 -6.32 7.61
CA GLY A 122 19.93 -7.69 7.15
C GLY A 122 20.18 -7.69 5.64
N GLY A 123 21.27 -8.28 5.18
CA GLY A 123 21.57 -8.38 3.74
C GLY A 123 21.64 -7.03 3.00
N GLY A 124 22.01 -5.95 3.69
CA GLY A 124 22.02 -4.58 3.14
C GLY A 124 20.67 -3.84 3.20
N PHE A 125 19.59 -4.51 3.64
CA PHE A 125 18.27 -3.91 3.78
C PHE A 125 17.96 -3.56 5.25
N PRO A 126 17.66 -2.29 5.60
CA PRO A 126 17.11 -1.94 6.92
C PRO A 126 15.76 -2.64 7.19
N LEU A 127 15.74 -3.66 8.06
CA LEU A 127 14.53 -4.44 8.35
C LEU A 127 13.46 -3.67 9.14
N TRP A 128 13.82 -2.54 9.76
CA TRP A 128 12.86 -1.67 10.42
C TRP A 128 11.93 -0.96 9.43
N PHE A 129 12.41 -0.69 8.22
CA PHE A 129 11.64 0.01 7.19
C PHE A 129 10.43 -0.80 6.67
N PRO A 130 10.58 -2.08 6.26
CA PRO A 130 9.44 -2.92 5.90
C PRO A 130 8.48 -3.16 7.07
N ALA A 131 8.99 -3.18 8.31
CA ALA A 131 8.18 -3.32 9.52
C ALA A 131 7.21 -2.14 9.72
N ILE A 132 7.67 -0.91 9.46
CA ILE A 132 6.81 0.28 9.50
C ILE A 132 5.93 0.33 8.24
N ASN A 133 6.45 0.02 7.05
CA ASN A 133 5.64 0.02 5.84
C ASN A 133 4.45 -0.95 5.91
N ALA A 134 4.62 -2.08 6.59
CA ALA A 134 3.57 -3.07 6.81
C ALA A 134 2.34 -2.49 7.56
N THR A 135 2.48 -1.39 8.31
CA THR A 135 1.32 -0.75 8.96
C THR A 135 0.50 0.11 8.01
N SER A 136 1.07 0.56 6.88
CA SER A 136 0.40 1.45 5.92
C SER A 136 -0.89 0.84 5.32
N PRO A 137 -0.89 -0.39 4.78
CA PRO A 137 -2.12 -1.01 4.27
C PRO A 137 -3.14 -1.24 5.38
N MET A 138 -2.70 -1.59 6.59
CA MET A 138 -3.61 -1.81 7.72
C MET A 138 -4.33 -0.51 8.09
N VAL A 139 -3.60 0.61 8.16
CA VAL A 139 -4.18 1.93 8.41
C VAL A 139 -5.17 2.31 7.31
N ALA A 140 -4.83 2.06 6.03
CA ALA A 140 -5.73 2.31 4.91
C ALA A 140 -7.03 1.49 5.04
N GLY A 141 -6.92 0.19 5.34
CA GLY A 141 -8.05 -0.70 5.57
C GLY A 141 -8.90 -0.29 6.78
N THR A 142 -8.27 0.13 7.88
CA THR A 142 -8.95 0.61 9.09
C THR A 142 -9.72 1.91 8.83
N ILE A 143 -9.08 2.93 8.22
CA ILE A 143 -9.74 4.20 7.90
C ILE A 143 -10.99 3.94 7.05
N LEU A 144 -10.89 3.07 6.04
CA LEU A 144 -12.05 2.75 5.21
C LEU A 144 -13.08 1.91 5.95
N SER A 145 -12.69 0.99 6.83
CA SER A 145 -13.64 0.24 7.67
C SER A 145 -14.46 1.18 8.56
N LEU A 146 -13.81 2.19 9.15
CA LEU A 146 -14.46 3.18 10.01
C LEU A 146 -15.32 4.18 9.23
N THR A 147 -14.90 4.57 8.03
CA THR A 147 -15.62 5.59 7.24
C THR A 147 -16.73 5.01 6.39
N THR A 148 -16.62 3.76 5.91
CA THR A 148 -17.62 3.10 5.04
C THR A 148 -19.06 3.19 5.58
N PRO A 149 -19.35 2.95 6.87
CA PRO A 149 -20.71 3.07 7.42
C PRO A 149 -21.29 4.49 7.40
N HIS A 150 -20.42 5.50 7.35
CA HIS A 150 -20.79 6.92 7.39
C HIS A 150 -20.89 7.56 6.00
N LEU A 151 -20.29 6.95 4.99
CA LEU A 151 -20.42 7.40 3.62
C LEU A 151 -21.86 7.11 3.13
N LYS A 152 -22.62 8.11 2.70
CA LYS A 152 -23.93 7.96 2.04
C LYS A 152 -23.99 8.87 0.80
N GLY A 153 -24.59 8.39 -0.29
CA GLY A 153 -24.93 9.21 -1.47
C GLY A 153 -23.75 9.87 -2.20
N VAL A 154 -23.83 11.17 -2.48
CA VAL A 154 -22.83 11.93 -3.27
C VAL A 154 -21.44 11.96 -2.60
N THR A 155 -21.37 11.78 -1.28
CA THR A 155 -20.13 11.60 -0.49
C THR A 155 -19.40 10.29 -0.78
N TYR A 156 -20.13 9.25 -1.21
CA TYR A 156 -19.52 8.06 -1.83
C TYR A 156 -18.86 8.49 -3.14
N GLY A 157 -19.57 9.25 -4.00
CA GLY A 157 -19.10 9.71 -5.32
C GLY A 157 -17.85 10.60 -5.34
N ALA A 158 -17.63 11.43 -4.31
CA ALA A 158 -16.47 12.33 -4.24
C ALA A 158 -15.14 11.60 -3.97
N ILE A 159 -15.19 10.38 -3.42
CA ILE A 159 -14.05 9.47 -3.26
C ILE A 159 -14.13 8.31 -4.28
N ILE A 160 -15.32 8.04 -4.83
CA ILE A 160 -15.68 6.87 -5.63
C ILE A 160 -16.38 7.33 -6.90
N THR A 161 -15.62 7.85 -7.86
CA THR A 161 -16.18 8.18 -9.17
C THR A 161 -16.45 6.89 -9.95
N THR A 162 -17.73 6.52 -10.00
CA THR A 162 -18.46 5.71 -10.99
C THR A 162 -18.67 4.20 -10.74
N THR A 163 -19.94 3.87 -10.40
CA THR A 163 -20.71 2.62 -10.64
C THR A 163 -20.35 1.36 -9.82
N ALA A 164 -21.24 0.48 -9.36
CA ALA A 164 -22.70 0.39 -9.34
C ALA A 164 -23.12 -0.60 -8.22
N THR A 165 -24.31 -0.36 -7.67
CA THR A 165 -25.26 -1.32 -7.04
C THR A 165 -24.80 -2.77 -6.78
N SER A 166 -24.73 -3.16 -5.51
CA SER A 166 -25.69 -4.11 -4.90
C SER A 166 -25.34 -4.36 -3.42
N TRP A 167 -25.88 -3.50 -2.55
CA TRP A 167 -26.17 -3.90 -1.17
C TRP A 167 -27.35 -4.86 -1.22
N HIS A 168 -27.11 -6.16 -1.05
CA HIS A 168 -28.04 -7.15 -0.47
C HIS A 168 -27.29 -8.47 -0.25
N ARG A 169 -26.78 -8.69 0.96
CA ARG A 169 -27.00 -9.85 1.84
C ARG A 169 -26.11 -9.77 3.06
#